data_AF-A0A0M8Z443-F1
#
_entry.id   AF-A0A0M8Z443-F1
#
_cell.length_a   1.000
_cell.length_b   1.000
_cell.length_c   1.000
_cell.angle_alpha   90.00
_cell.angle_beta   90.00
_cell.angle_gamma   90.00
#
_symmetry.space_group_name_H-M   'P 1'
#
loop_
_entity.id
_entity.type
_entity.pdbx_description
1 polymer ?
#
loop_
_entity_poly.entity_id
_entity_poly.type
_entity_poly.pdbx_seq_one_letter_code
_entity_poly.pdbx_strand_id
1 'polypeptide(L)'
;IFLRNHDELTLEMVTDEERDYMYAEYAKDPRMRANIGIRRRLATLLDNDRDQIELFTALLLALPGSPILYYGDEIGMGDNIWLGDRDAVRTPMQWTPD
;
A
#
# COMPACT_ATOMS: atom_id res chain seq x y z
N ILE A 1 -9.58 -2.11 11.50
CA ILE A 1 -8.51 -1.18 11.04
C ILE A 1 -7.59 -1.92 10.08
N PHE A 2 -6.93 -1.23 9.15
CA PHE A 2 -6.06 -1.83 8.13
C PHE A 2 -4.98 -0.84 7.69
N LEU A 3 -3.89 -1.33 7.11
CA LEU A 3 -2.83 -0.51 6.50
C LEU A 3 -3.03 -0.35 5.00
N ARG A 4 -3.34 -1.45 4.31
CA ARG A 4 -3.68 -1.51 2.88
C ARG A 4 -4.81 -2.50 2.65
N ASN A 5 -5.38 -2.47 1.46
CA ASN A 5 -6.44 -3.37 1.01
C ASN A 5 -6.30 -3.61 -0.51
N HIS A 6 -7.34 -4.20 -1.11
CA HIS A 6 -7.40 -4.53 -2.54
C HIS A 6 -7.63 -3.32 -3.46
N ASP A 7 -7.79 -2.13 -2.91
CA ASP A 7 -7.96 -0.88 -3.64
C ASP A 7 -6.70 0.00 -3.49
N GLU A 8 -6.67 1.12 -4.20
CA GLU A 8 -5.69 2.17 -3.98
C GLU A 8 -5.73 2.69 -2.53
N LEU A 9 -4.62 3.27 -2.10
CA LEU A 9 -4.62 4.11 -0.90
C LEU A 9 -5.42 5.37 -1.25
N THR A 10 -6.71 5.37 -0.88
CA THR A 10 -7.62 6.47 -1.16
C THR A 10 -7.21 7.74 -0.40
N LEU A 11 -7.18 8.85 -1.13
CA LEU A 11 -6.90 10.21 -0.63
C LEU A 11 -8.11 11.12 -0.87
N GLU A 12 -9.32 10.55 -0.94
CA GLU A 12 -10.56 11.30 -1.16
C GLU A 12 -10.98 12.11 0.07
N MET A 13 -10.70 11.60 1.27
CA MET A 13 -11.16 12.18 2.54
C MET A 13 -10.11 13.05 3.22
N VAL A 14 -8.99 13.36 2.54
CA VAL A 14 -7.93 14.24 3.04
C VAL A 14 -7.99 15.61 2.35
N THR A 15 -7.36 16.61 2.96
CA THR A 15 -7.25 17.95 2.37
C THR A 15 -6.41 17.94 1.09
N ASP A 16 -6.55 18.97 0.26
CA ASP A 16 -5.79 19.08 -0.99
C ASP A 16 -4.27 19.16 -0.73
N GLU A 17 -3.85 19.86 0.34
CA GLU A 17 -2.44 19.98 0.72
C GLU A 17 -1.85 18.61 1.17
N GLU A 18 -2.59 17.86 1.98
CA GLU A 18 -2.19 16.51 2.39
C GLU A 18 -2.14 15.56 1.19
N ARG A 19 -3.09 15.68 0.25
CA ARG A 19 -3.11 14.88 -0.97
C ARG A 19 -1.88 15.15 -1.83
N ASP A 20 -1.54 16.42 -2.03
CA ASP A 20 -0.37 16.81 -2.81
C ASP A 20 0.93 16.33 -2.16
N TYR A 21 1.03 16.43 -0.83
CA TYR A 21 2.15 15.86 -0.07
C TYR A 21 2.27 14.35 -0.26
N MET A 22 1.17 13.61 -0.10
CA MET A 22 1.16 12.15 -0.28
C MET A 22 1.57 11.74 -1.70
N TYR A 23 1.14 12.50 -2.71
CA TYR A 23 1.56 12.26 -4.09
C TYR A 23 3.04 12.57 -4.34
N ALA A 24 3.58 13.63 -3.75
CA ALA A 24 4.99 13.98 -3.89
C ALA A 24 5.91 12.92 -3.27
N GLU A 25 5.56 12.42 -2.08
CA GLU A 25 6.39 11.47 -1.35
C GLU A 25 6.22 10.03 -1.87
N TYR A 26 4.98 9.56 -2.03
CA TYR A 26 4.69 8.14 -2.25
C TYR A 26 4.31 7.76 -3.69
N ALA A 27 4.03 8.74 -4.55
CA ALA A 27 3.63 8.54 -5.95
C ALA A 27 4.44 9.41 -6.93
N LYS A 28 5.77 9.25 -6.87
CA LYS A 28 6.75 9.94 -7.73
C LYS A 28 6.54 9.67 -9.22
N ASP A 29 6.09 8.47 -9.57
CA ASP A 29 5.68 8.13 -10.93
C ASP A 29 4.17 8.34 -11.11
N PRO A 30 3.71 9.06 -12.15
CA PRO A 30 2.28 9.24 -12.42
C PRO A 30 1.49 7.93 -12.52
N ARG A 31 2.12 6.84 -12.96
CA ARG A 31 1.50 5.51 -13.06
C ARG A 31 1.23 4.88 -11.70
N MET A 32 1.84 5.35 -10.62
CA MET A 32 1.53 4.90 -9.26
C MET A 32 0.18 5.43 -8.77
N ARG A 33 -0.42 6.39 -9.49
CA ARG A 33 -1.71 6.99 -9.15
C ARG A 33 -2.84 6.25 -9.85
N ALA A 34 -3.97 6.13 -9.17
CA ALA A 34 -5.24 5.68 -9.72
C ALA A 34 -6.36 6.43 -9.02
N ASN A 35 -7.36 6.92 -9.78
CA ASN A 35 -8.42 7.78 -9.27
C ASN A 35 -7.84 8.93 -8.41
N ILE A 36 -8.35 9.10 -7.18
CA ILE A 36 -7.85 10.05 -6.17
C ILE A 36 -7.03 9.28 -5.13
N GLY A 37 -6.05 8.48 -5.56
CA GLY A 37 -5.26 7.66 -4.66
C GLY A 37 -3.99 7.06 -5.25
N ILE A 38 -3.32 6.23 -4.44
CA ILE A 38 -2.02 5.61 -4.76
C ILE A 38 -2.16 4.09 -4.81
N ARG A 39 -1.97 3.49 -5.99
CA ARG A 39 -2.15 2.05 -6.24
C ARG A 39 -0.87 1.24 -6.00
N ARG A 40 -0.28 1.38 -4.81
CA ARG A 40 0.93 0.66 -4.39
C ARG A 40 0.67 -0.24 -3.18
N ARG A 41 1.48 -1.29 -3.03
CA ARG A 41 1.48 -2.19 -1.85
C ARG A 41 2.27 -1.60 -0.69
N LEU A 42 2.06 -2.14 0.52
CA LEU A 42 2.68 -1.65 1.75
C LEU A 42 4.21 -1.68 1.67
N ALA A 43 4.79 -2.82 1.30
CA ALA A 43 6.25 -2.98 1.21
C ALA A 43 6.86 -1.98 0.23
N THR A 44 6.27 -1.82 -0.95
CA THR A 44 6.73 -0.87 -1.96
C THR A 44 6.53 0.59 -1.54
N LEU A 45 5.46 0.94 -0.83
CA LEU A 45 5.25 2.29 -0.29
C LEU A 45 6.34 2.69 0.71
N LEU A 46 6.85 1.74 1.48
CA LEU A 46 7.88 1.94 2.49
C LEU A 46 9.29 1.64 1.96
N ASP A 47 9.50 1.69 0.64
CA ASP A 47 10.77 1.40 -0.03
C ASP A 47 11.41 0.05 0.38
N ASN A 48 10.58 -0.91 0.75
CA ASN A 48 10.95 -2.22 1.28
C ASN A 48 11.84 -2.17 2.54
N ASP A 49 11.76 -1.07 3.30
CA ASP A 49 12.41 -0.90 4.59
C ASP A 49 11.73 -1.78 5.64
N ARG A 50 12.46 -2.79 6.11
CA ARG A 50 11.95 -3.78 7.06
C ARG A 50 11.56 -3.15 8.40
N ASP A 51 12.33 -2.17 8.88
CA ASP A 51 12.11 -1.56 10.18
C ASP A 51 10.80 -0.74 10.17
N GLN A 52 10.53 -0.07 9.05
CA GLN A 52 9.26 0.65 8.86
C GLN A 52 8.08 -0.32 8.73
N ILE A 53 8.21 -1.40 7.96
CA ILE A 53 7.13 -2.39 7.82
C ILE A 53 6.77 -3.00 9.18
N GLU A 54 7.76 -3.31 10.01
CA GLU A 54 7.54 -3.82 11.37
C GLU A 54 6.88 -2.77 12.26
N LEU A 55 7.32 -1.50 12.20
CA LEU A 55 6.71 -0.40 12.94
C LEU A 55 5.23 -0.22 12.60
N PHE A 56 4.88 -0.13 11.33
CA PHE A 56 3.49 0.04 10.89
C PHE A 56 2.64 -1.18 11.24
N THR A 57 3.20 -2.38 11.14
CA THR A 57 2.52 -3.62 11.57
C THR A 57 2.30 -3.63 13.09
N ALA A 58 3.28 -3.20 13.88
CA ALA A 58 3.14 -3.07 15.32
C ALA A 58 2.06 -2.06 15.70
N LEU A 59 1.99 -0.91 15.01
CA LEU A 59 0.92 0.08 15.19
C LEU A 59 -0.45 -0.50 14.84
N LEU A 60 -0.57 -1.22 13.73
CA LEU A 60 -1.82 -1.88 13.33
C LEU A 60 -2.33 -2.85 14.41
N LEU A 61 -1.43 -3.60 15.05
CA LEU A 61 -1.78 -4.58 16.09
C LEU A 61 -2.00 -3.93 17.47
N ALA A 62 -1.42 -2.75 17.72
CA ALA A 62 -1.53 -2.06 19.00
C ALA A 62 -2.74 -1.12 19.10
N LEU A 63 -3.23 -0.60 17.97
CA LEU A 63 -4.36 0.33 17.96
C LEU A 63 -5.70 -0.38 18.28
N PRO A 64 -6.63 0.28 19.00
CA PRO A 64 -7.93 -0.31 19.32
C PRO A 64 -8.74 -0.66 18.07
N GLY A 65 -9.10 -1.94 17.94
CA GLY A 65 -9.95 -2.45 16.87
C GLY A 65 -9.56 -3.87 16.48
N SER A 66 -10.25 -4.41 15.48
CA SER A 66 -9.87 -5.68 14.86
C SER A 66 -8.95 -5.39 13.66
N PRO A 67 -7.68 -5.86 13.68
CA PRO A 67 -6.75 -5.65 12.57
C PRO A 67 -7.11 -6.56 11.40
N ILE A 68 -6.93 -6.04 10.18
CA ILE A 68 -7.06 -6.79 8.94
C ILE A 68 -5.72 -6.74 8.22
N LEU A 69 -5.20 -7.91 7.86
CA LEU A 69 -4.01 -8.05 7.02
C LEU A 69 -4.44 -8.29 5.58
N TYR A 70 -3.78 -7.62 4.64
CA TYR A 70 -3.97 -7.88 3.22
C TYR A 70 -3.01 -8.98 2.76
N TYR A 71 -3.51 -9.95 2.00
CA TYR A 71 -2.75 -11.14 1.64
C TYR A 71 -1.43 -10.75 0.95
N GLY A 72 -0.34 -11.38 1.34
CA GLY A 72 0.98 -11.11 0.80
C GLY A 72 1.75 -10.00 1.51
N ASP A 73 1.10 -9.10 2.25
CA ASP A 73 1.83 -8.09 3.03
C ASP A 73 2.67 -8.77 4.13
N GLU A 74 2.24 -9.94 4.63
CA GLU A 74 2.99 -10.74 5.61
C GLU A 74 4.32 -11.29 5.08
N ILE A 75 4.47 -11.45 3.77
CA ILE A 75 5.71 -11.84 3.09
C ILE A 75 6.38 -10.67 2.35
N GLY A 76 5.85 -9.45 2.48
CA GLY A 76 6.38 -8.27 1.80
C GLY A 76 6.17 -8.26 0.28
N MET A 77 5.03 -8.76 -0.20
CA MET A 77 4.69 -8.72 -1.64
C MET A 77 4.75 -7.29 -2.19
N GLY A 78 5.32 -7.15 -3.38
CA GLY A 78 5.36 -5.89 -4.13
C GLY A 78 4.15 -5.67 -5.03
N ASP A 79 4.13 -4.53 -5.70
CA ASP A 79 3.13 -4.19 -6.71
C ASP A 79 3.68 -4.27 -8.15
N ASN A 80 2.77 -4.27 -9.12
CA ASN A 80 3.09 -4.13 -10.53
C ASN A 80 2.30 -2.98 -11.17
N ILE A 81 2.89 -1.78 -11.18
CA ILE A 81 2.29 -0.54 -11.70
C ILE A 81 1.97 -0.56 -13.21
N TRP A 82 2.43 -1.57 -13.95
CA TRP A 82 2.15 -1.75 -15.37
C TRP A 82 0.82 -2.44 -15.63
N LEU A 83 0.24 -3.09 -14.61
CA LEU A 83 -1.11 -3.65 -14.70
C LEU A 83 -2.15 -2.52 -14.69
N GLY A 84 -3.31 -2.80 -15.28
CA GLY A 84 -4.42 -1.86 -15.37
C GLY A 84 -5.08 -1.61 -14.01
N ASP A 85 -5.63 -0.42 -13.82
CA ASP A 85 -6.41 -0.03 -12.64
C ASP A 85 -5.75 -0.47 -11.30
N ARG A 86 -6.49 -1.14 -10.42
CA ARG A 86 -6.04 -1.63 -9.11
C ARG A 86 -5.40 -3.03 -9.18
N ASP A 87 -5.29 -3.62 -10.36
CA ASP A 87 -4.68 -4.94 -10.49
C ASP A 87 -3.18 -4.93 -10.13
N ALA A 88 -2.57 -3.73 -10.08
CA ALA A 88 -1.22 -3.52 -9.58
C ALA A 88 -0.98 -4.11 -8.19
N VAL A 89 -2.00 -4.16 -7.32
CA VAL A 89 -1.88 -4.74 -5.96
C VAL A 89 -2.51 -6.12 -5.84
N ARG A 90 -3.13 -6.65 -6.91
CA ARG A 90 -3.91 -7.90 -6.92
C ARG A 90 -3.16 -9.06 -7.60
N THR A 91 -1.84 -9.00 -7.63
CA THR A 91 -1.01 -10.07 -8.20
C THR A 91 -1.24 -11.40 -7.43
N PRO A 92 -1.04 -12.56 -8.09
CA PRO A 92 -1.16 -13.85 -7.42
C PRO A 92 -0.25 -13.97 -6.20
N MET A 93 -0.72 -14.69 -5.16
CA MET A 93 0.07 -14.96 -3.96
C MET A 93 1.34 -15.74 -4.29
N GLN A 94 2.47 -15.30 -3.74
CA GLN A 94 3.80 -15.87 -3.99
C GLN A 94 4.10 -17.03 -3.03
N TRP A 95 3.61 -18.23 -3.35
CA TRP A 95 3.75 -19.42 -2.50
C TRP A 95 5.14 -20.04 -2.52
N THR A 96 5.73 -20.14 -3.70
CA THR A 96 7.01 -20.80 -3.97
C THR A 96 7.82 -19.95 -4.96
N PRO A 97 9.16 -20.12 -5.02
CA PRO A 97 10.02 -19.36 -5.93
C PRO A 97 9.94 -19.81 -7.40
N ASP A 98 9.28 -20.95 -7.66
CA ASP A 98 9.08 -21.60 -8.95
C ASP A 98 8.08 -20.92 -9.90
#